data_AF-A0A2W5YX36-F1
#
_entry.id   AF-A0A2W5YX36-F1
#
_cell.length_a   1.000
_cell.length_b   1.000
_cell.length_c   1.000
_cell.angle_alpha   90.00
_cell.angle_beta   90.00
_cell.angle_gamma   90.00
#
_symmetry.space_group_name_H-M   'P 1'
#
loop_
_entity.id
_entity.type
_entity.pdbx_description
1 polymer ?
#
loop_
_entity_poly.entity_id
_entity_poly.type
_entity_poly.pdbx_seq_one_letter_code
_entity_poly.pdbx_strand_id
1 'polypeptide(L)'
;MRRVYGERASALITELARMMRAAETEANVPRTEEPSEEPAGTDRQTLHDDLLELRNLMIAVDVSEDDHDRDLRLRAALSEAIGAASSLASASHNQPTAAYLRVAKPAIDRVLGAAGEPIA
;
A
#
# COMPACT_ATOMS: atom_id res chain seq x y z
N MET A 1 2.49 18.50 -4.73
CA MET A 1 2.47 17.03 -4.85
C MET A 1 2.37 16.54 -6.28
N ARG A 2 1.28 16.84 -7.01
CA ARG A 2 0.84 16.10 -8.22
C ARG A 2 1.79 16.04 -9.44
N ARG A 3 3.01 16.60 -9.37
CA ARG A 3 3.95 16.65 -10.48
C ARG A 3 5.37 16.20 -10.17
N VAL A 4 5.79 16.08 -8.90
CA VAL A 4 7.19 15.74 -8.57
C VAL A 4 7.53 14.35 -9.11
N TYR A 5 6.69 13.36 -8.84
CA TYR A 5 6.92 11.96 -9.22
C TYR A 5 6.19 11.54 -10.51
N GLY A 6 5.61 12.50 -11.25
CA GLY A 6 4.81 12.24 -12.43
C GLY A 6 3.35 11.84 -12.16
N GLU A 7 2.58 11.71 -13.24
CA GLU A 7 1.13 11.48 -13.19
C GLU A 7 0.77 10.12 -12.62
N ARG A 8 1.49 9.05 -13.02
CA ARG A 8 1.22 7.69 -12.55
C ARG A 8 1.45 7.54 -11.05
N ALA A 9 2.56 8.06 -10.52
CA ALA A 9 2.84 8.03 -9.09
C ALA A 9 1.79 8.83 -8.30
N SER A 10 1.37 9.98 -8.82
CA SER A 10 0.31 10.79 -8.21
C SER A 10 -1.04 10.08 -8.20
N ALA A 11 -1.37 9.35 -9.27
CA ALA A 11 -2.57 8.52 -9.33
C ALA A 11 -2.52 7.39 -8.30
N LEU A 12 -1.39 6.66 -8.22
CA LEU A 12 -1.21 5.60 -7.23
C LEU A 12 -1.39 6.12 -5.79
N ILE A 13 -0.78 7.26 -5.45
CA ILE A 13 -0.94 7.89 -4.13
C ILE A 13 -2.41 8.24 -3.83
N THR A 14 -3.12 8.79 -4.82
CA THR A 14 -4.55 9.16 -4.66
C THR A 14 -5.42 7.92 -4.41
N GLU A 15 -5.07 6.79 -5.04
CA GLU A 15 -5.84 5.55 -4.97
C GLU A 15 -5.49 4.68 -3.74
N LEU A 16 -4.39 4.95 -3.03
CA LEU A 16 -3.89 4.12 -1.91
C LEU A 16 -4.96 3.84 -0.85
N ALA A 17 -5.74 4.86 -0.46
CA ALA A 17 -6.79 4.70 0.54
C ALA A 17 -7.93 3.77 0.07
N ARG A 18 -8.22 3.75 -1.24
CA ARG A 18 -9.20 2.82 -1.83
C ARG A 18 -8.63 1.42 -1.93
N MET A 19 -7.38 1.28 -2.37
CA MET A 19 -6.70 0.00 -2.49
C MET A 19 -6.55 -0.70 -1.14
N MET A 20 -6.19 0.05 -0.08
CA MET A 20 -6.14 -0.50 1.28
C MET A 20 -7.51 -0.97 1.77
N ARG A 21 -8.60 -0.25 1.47
CA ARG A 21 -9.97 -0.67 1.82
C ARG A 21 -10.39 -1.95 1.09
N ALA A 22 -10.02 -2.10 -0.18
CA ALA A 22 -10.27 -3.33 -0.93
C ALA A 22 -9.50 -4.51 -0.31
N ALA A 23 -8.20 -4.33 -0.07
CA ALA A 23 -7.36 -5.34 0.57
C ALA A 23 -7.84 -5.72 1.98
N GLU A 24 -8.36 -4.76 2.75
CA GLU A 24 -9.01 -5.03 4.04
C GLU A 24 -10.29 -5.86 3.88
N THR A 25 -11.15 -5.50 2.94
CA THR A 25 -12.42 -6.21 2.70
C THR A 25 -12.15 -7.67 2.36
N GLU A 26 -11.19 -7.92 1.46
CA GLU A 26 -10.73 -9.27 1.11
C GLU A 26 -10.14 -10.01 2.33
N ALA A 27 -9.33 -9.31 3.13
CA ALA A 27 -8.66 -9.91 4.27
C ALA A 27 -9.63 -10.29 5.40
N ASN A 28 -10.74 -9.55 5.57
CA ASN A 28 -11.75 -9.80 6.61
C ASN A 28 -12.74 -10.91 6.26
N VAL A 29 -12.72 -11.46 5.04
CA VAL A 29 -13.54 -12.61 4.67
C VAL A 29 -13.19 -13.80 5.59
N PRO A 30 -14.17 -14.38 6.32
CA PRO A 30 -13.93 -15.53 7.20
C PRO A 30 -13.32 -16.69 6.41
N ARG A 31 -12.15 -17.17 6.86
CA ARG A 31 -11.44 -18.26 6.19
C ARG A 31 -11.67 -19.55 6.97
N THR A 32 -12.52 -20.41 6.44
CA THR A 32 -12.78 -21.78 6.95
C THR A 32 -11.83 -22.77 6.28
N GLU A 33 -11.61 -23.94 6.90
CA GLU A 33 -10.80 -25.02 6.31
C GLU A 33 -11.40 -25.58 5.02
N GLU A 34 -12.70 -25.37 4.79
CA GLU A 34 -13.38 -25.76 3.56
C GLU A 34 -12.97 -24.84 2.41
N PRO A 35 -12.47 -25.39 1.29
CA PRO A 35 -12.12 -24.60 0.12
C PRO A 35 -13.38 -23.89 -0.40
N SER A 36 -13.35 -22.56 -0.41
CA SER A 36 -14.39 -21.76 -1.04
C SER A 36 -14.38 -21.99 -2.55
N GLU A 37 -15.56 -22.12 -3.16
CA GLU A 37 -15.72 -22.11 -4.62
C GLU A 37 -15.48 -20.70 -5.21
N GLU A 38 -15.50 -19.66 -4.38
CA GLU A 38 -15.15 -18.31 -4.81
C GLU A 38 -13.63 -18.17 -4.99
N PRO A 39 -13.18 -17.60 -6.12
CA PRO A 39 -11.76 -17.34 -6.33
C PRO A 39 -11.22 -16.44 -5.22
N ALA A 40 -10.04 -16.78 -4.69
CA ALA A 40 -9.35 -15.90 -3.75
C ALA A 40 -9.17 -14.51 -4.38
N GLY A 41 -9.60 -13.46 -3.69
CA GLY A 41 -9.38 -12.10 -4.14
C GLY A 41 -7.89 -11.80 -4.28
N THR A 42 -7.57 -10.84 -5.15
CA THR A 42 -6.19 -10.44 -5.44
C THR A 42 -5.85 -9.06 -4.89
N ASP A 43 -6.76 -8.40 -4.18
CA ASP A 43 -6.62 -7.01 -3.74
C ASP A 43 -5.42 -6.81 -2.82
N ARG A 44 -5.12 -7.77 -1.94
CA ARG A 44 -3.90 -7.74 -1.11
C ARG A 44 -2.63 -7.77 -1.95
N GLN A 45 -2.60 -8.59 -3.00
CA GLN A 45 -1.45 -8.70 -3.91
C GLN A 45 -1.34 -7.44 -4.77
N THR A 46 -2.46 -6.95 -5.31
CA THR A 46 -2.52 -5.71 -6.09
C THR A 46 -2.02 -4.51 -5.29
N LEU A 47 -2.44 -4.37 -4.02
CA LEU A 47 -1.93 -3.32 -3.13
C LEU A 47 -0.40 -3.37 -3.00
N HIS A 48 0.17 -4.56 -2.79
CA HIS A 48 1.61 -4.73 -2.67
C HIS A 48 2.34 -4.36 -3.98
N ASP A 49 1.83 -4.81 -5.12
CA ASP A 49 2.45 -4.57 -6.42
C ASP A 49 2.38 -3.08 -6.81
N ASP A 50 1.27 -2.41 -6.52
CA ASP A 50 1.11 -0.96 -6.74
C ASP A 50 2.05 -0.12 -5.84
N LEU A 51 2.32 -0.56 -4.61
CA LEU A 51 3.33 0.08 -3.75
C LEU A 51 4.75 -0.11 -4.29
N LEU A 52 5.06 -1.29 -4.85
CA LEU A 52 6.34 -1.53 -5.52
C LEU A 52 6.48 -0.67 -6.78
N GLU A 53 5.41 -0.51 -7.56
CA GLU A 53 5.39 0.38 -8.72
C GLU A 53 5.66 1.83 -8.28
N LEU A 54 4.96 2.31 -7.26
CA LEU A 54 5.15 3.66 -6.72
C LEU A 54 6.61 3.90 -6.31
N ARG A 55 7.23 2.93 -5.63
CA ARG A 55 8.65 3.03 -5.24
C ARG A 55 9.55 3.15 -6.46
N ASN A 56 9.33 2.32 -7.48
CA ASN A 56 10.15 2.33 -8.69
C ASN A 56 10.02 3.67 -9.44
N LEU A 57 8.81 4.23 -9.51
CA LEU A 57 8.56 5.56 -10.09
C LEU A 57 9.28 6.67 -9.32
N MET A 58 9.25 6.62 -7.97
CA MET A 58 9.94 7.60 -7.14
C MET A 58 11.47 7.52 -7.25
N ILE A 59 12.03 6.30 -7.37
CA ILE A 59 13.49 6.12 -7.54
C ILE A 59 14.00 6.70 -8.86
N ALA A 60 13.19 6.69 -9.90
CA ALA A 60 13.56 7.21 -11.22
C ALA A 60 13.59 8.75 -11.30
N VAL A 61 13.09 9.45 -10.28
CA VAL A 61 12.92 10.91 -10.27
C VAL A 61 14.05 11.55 -9.47
N ASP A 62 14.64 12.61 -10.03
CA ASP A 62 15.52 13.53 -9.30
C ASP A 62 14.66 14.61 -8.62
N VAL A 63 14.80 14.75 -7.30
CA VAL A 63 13.97 15.63 -6.47
C VAL A 63 14.82 16.82 -6.03
N SER A 64 14.30 18.04 -6.23
CA SER A 64 14.99 19.27 -5.82
C SER A 64 15.23 19.32 -4.31
N GLU A 65 16.26 20.06 -3.89
CA GLU A 65 16.61 20.22 -2.47
C GLU A 65 15.43 20.72 -1.61
N ASP A 66 14.60 21.61 -2.15
CA ASP A 66 13.41 22.15 -1.47
C ASP A 66 12.39 21.07 -1.05
N ASP A 67 12.35 19.94 -1.74
CA ASP A 67 11.44 18.82 -1.48
C ASP A 67 12.14 17.61 -0.83
N HIS A 68 13.45 17.68 -0.59
CA HIS A 68 14.29 16.54 -0.18
C HIS A 68 13.84 15.89 1.14
N ASP A 69 13.61 16.70 2.19
CA ASP A 69 13.16 16.18 3.49
C ASP A 69 11.79 15.50 3.43
N ARG A 70 10.93 15.96 2.52
CA ARG A 70 9.61 15.36 2.30
C ARG A 70 9.74 14.06 1.53
N ASP A 71 10.57 14.05 0.49
CA ASP A 71 10.87 12.86 -0.30
C ASP A 71 11.44 11.74 0.56
N LEU A 72 12.42 12.04 1.42
CA LEU A 72 12.99 11.08 2.37
C LEU A 72 11.91 10.46 3.28
N ARG A 73 11.02 11.31 3.84
CA ARG A 73 9.92 10.84 4.68
C ARG A 73 8.94 9.95 3.91
N LEU A 74 8.60 10.31 2.69
CA LEU A 74 7.70 9.52 1.84
C LEU A 74 8.33 8.17 1.46
N ARG A 75 9.61 8.14 1.09
CA ARG A 75 10.35 6.90 0.78
C ARG A 75 10.47 5.98 1.99
N ALA A 76 10.71 6.53 3.17
CA ALA A 76 10.76 5.76 4.41
C ALA A 76 9.40 5.13 4.71
N ALA A 77 8.32 5.94 4.70
CA ALA A 77 6.96 5.45 4.89
C ALA A 77 6.57 4.38 3.85
N LEU A 78 6.94 4.58 2.59
CA LEU A 78 6.65 3.65 1.50
C LEU A 78 7.37 2.31 1.69
N SER A 79 8.62 2.33 2.16
CA SER A 79 9.38 1.12 2.44
C SER A 79 8.74 0.28 3.56
N GLU A 80 8.28 0.94 4.63
CA GLU A 80 7.52 0.28 5.70
C GLU A 80 6.20 -0.31 5.19
N ALA A 81 5.46 0.47 4.38
CA ALA A 81 4.20 0.03 3.77
C ALA A 81 4.38 -1.19 2.87
N ILE A 82 5.43 -1.24 2.04
CA ILE A 82 5.75 -2.39 1.20
C ILE A 82 5.98 -3.65 2.05
N GLY A 83 6.76 -3.55 3.13
CA GLY A 83 7.02 -4.69 4.02
C GLY A 83 5.74 -5.21 4.69
N ALA A 84 4.89 -4.30 5.15
CA ALA A 84 3.61 -4.66 5.77
C ALA A 84 2.62 -5.26 4.76
N ALA A 85 2.51 -4.68 3.56
CA ALA A 85 1.66 -5.18 2.49
C ALA A 85 2.14 -6.54 1.96
N SER A 86 3.46 -6.78 1.89
CA SER A 86 4.03 -8.07 1.51
C SER A 86 3.62 -9.19 2.48
N SER A 87 3.65 -8.89 3.79
CA SER A 87 3.19 -9.84 4.82
C SER A 87 1.69 -10.13 4.68
N LEU A 88 0.89 -9.12 4.35
CA LEU A 88 -0.55 -9.27 4.10
C LEU A 88 -0.83 -10.08 2.82
N ALA A 89 -0.09 -9.84 1.74
CA ALA A 89 -0.24 -10.51 0.45
C ALA A 89 0.17 -11.99 0.52
N SER A 90 1.26 -12.29 1.23
CA SER A 90 1.79 -13.66 1.39
C SER A 90 0.96 -14.57 2.30
N ALA A 91 0.02 -14.01 3.07
CA ALA A 91 -0.88 -14.80 3.89
C ALA A 91 -1.71 -15.74 3.00
N SER A 92 -1.56 -17.05 3.22
CA SER A 92 -2.27 -18.08 2.48
C SER A 92 -3.80 -17.97 2.65
N HIS A 93 -4.55 -18.54 1.72
CA HIS A 93 -6.02 -18.50 1.70
C HIS A 93 -6.69 -19.15 2.93
N ASN A 94 -5.95 -19.80 3.81
CA ASN A 94 -6.45 -20.40 5.06
C ASN A 94 -5.85 -19.75 6.32
N GLN A 95 -5.02 -18.71 6.17
CA GLN A 95 -4.38 -18.03 7.30
C GLN A 95 -5.19 -16.80 7.73
N PRO A 96 -5.36 -16.58 9.05
CA PRO A 96 -5.90 -15.33 9.57
C PRO A 96 -5.01 -14.14 9.18
N THR A 97 -5.63 -13.06 8.70
CA THR A 97 -4.94 -11.86 8.19
C THR A 97 -5.00 -10.67 9.14
N ALA A 98 -5.78 -10.76 10.23
CA ALA A 98 -6.05 -9.65 11.15
C ALA A 98 -4.78 -9.06 11.79
N ALA A 99 -3.76 -9.88 12.07
CA ALA A 99 -2.48 -9.38 12.57
C ALA A 99 -1.74 -8.56 11.51
N TYR A 100 -1.74 -9.00 10.25
CA TYR A 100 -1.12 -8.28 9.14
C TYR A 100 -1.87 -6.97 8.83
N LEU A 101 -3.20 -6.97 8.87
CA LEU A 101 -4.00 -5.74 8.70
C LEU A 101 -3.67 -4.66 9.75
N ARG A 102 -3.48 -5.06 11.01
CA ARG A 102 -3.09 -4.14 12.10
C ARG A 102 -1.74 -3.45 11.85
N VAL A 103 -0.87 -4.05 11.04
CA VAL A 103 0.44 -3.48 10.67
C VAL A 103 0.34 -2.71 9.35
N ALA A 104 -0.37 -3.24 8.35
CA ALA A 104 -0.48 -2.65 7.02
C ALA A 104 -1.22 -1.31 7.04
N LYS A 105 -2.37 -1.22 7.72
CA LYS A 105 -3.18 0.01 7.75
C LYS A 105 -2.39 1.25 8.22
N PRO A 106 -1.77 1.25 9.42
CA PRO A 106 -1.02 2.42 9.87
C PRO A 106 0.17 2.75 8.96
N ALA A 107 0.77 1.76 8.29
CA ALA A 107 1.87 2.00 7.37
C ALA A 107 1.39 2.72 6.09
N ILE A 108 0.23 2.36 5.55
CA ILE A 108 -0.38 3.09 4.42
C ILE A 108 -0.80 4.50 4.83
N ASP A 109 -1.36 4.67 6.03
CA ASP A 109 -1.73 5.99 6.55
C ASP A 109 -0.50 6.92 6.68
N ARG A 110 0.67 6.37 7.04
CA ARG A 110 1.94 7.13 7.04
C ARG A 110 2.35 7.56 5.64
N VAL A 111 2.16 6.71 4.63
CA VAL A 111 2.43 7.08 3.23
C VAL A 111 1.53 8.23 2.80
N LEU A 112 0.23 8.16 3.11
CA LEU A 112 -0.72 9.23 2.80
C LEU A 112 -0.36 10.53 3.54
N GLY A 113 -0.02 10.45 4.83
CA GLY A 113 0.42 11.59 5.63
C GLY A 113 1.72 12.23 5.11
N ALA A 114 2.72 11.42 4.75
CA ALA A 114 3.96 11.91 4.13
C ALA A 114 3.71 12.48 2.72
N ALA A 115 2.73 11.91 2.01
CA ALA A 115 2.25 12.43 0.75
C ALA A 115 1.47 13.75 0.93
N GLY A 116 1.10 14.14 2.16
CA GLY A 116 0.26 15.31 2.41
C GLY A 116 -1.16 15.14 1.87
N GLU A 117 -1.61 13.90 1.69
CA GLU A 117 -3.00 13.56 1.44
C GLU A 117 -3.76 13.55 2.78
N PRO A 118 -5.03 13.99 2.80
CA PRO A 118 -5.85 13.88 4.00
C PRO A 118 -6.10 12.41 4.34
N ILE A 119 -5.83 12.04 5.61
CA ILE A 119 -6.22 10.74 6.16
C ILE A 119 -7.74 10.79 6.37
N ALA A 120 -8.48 9.95 5.65
CA ALA A 120 -9.95 9.89 5.68
C ALA A 120 -10.47 8.96 6.77
#